data_AF-A0A0B0SBW9-F1
#
_entry.id   AF-A0A0B0SBW9-F1
#
_cell.length_a   1.000
_cell.length_b   1.000
_cell.length_c   1.000
_cell.angle_alpha   90.00
_cell.angle_beta   90.00
_cell.angle_gamma   90.00
#
_symmetry.space_group_name_H-M   'P 1'
#
loop_
_entity.id
_entity.type
_entity.pdbx_description
1 polymer ?
#
loop_
_entity_poly.entity_id
_entity_poly.type
_entity_poly.pdbx_seq_one_letter_code
_entity_poly.pdbx_strand_id
1 'polypeptide(L)'
;WERALLEEDLSTLGLVLYKNGEPVAQGAGAACLGHPAKAVAWLANALAAFGVALEPGEIVMSGAWAPVQPASPGDLFTLVGTGGRALSLRFV
;
A
#
# COMPACT_ATOMS: atom_id res chain seq x y z
N TRP A 1 9.02 -8.32 -8.30
CA TRP A 1 8.06 -7.30 -8.77
C TRP A 1 7.27 -7.86 -9.92
N GLU A 2 5.94 -7.93 -9.79
CA GLU A 2 5.08 -8.30 -10.92
C GLU A 2 4.88 -7.10 -11.82
N ARG A 3 5.38 -7.18 -13.06
CA ARG A 3 5.26 -6.12 -14.05
C ARG A 3 3.84 -5.97 -14.61
N ALA A 4 3.01 -7.01 -14.49
CA ALA A 4 1.63 -7.00 -14.98
C ALA A 4 0.78 -5.88 -14.35
N LEU A 5 1.08 -5.51 -13.09
CA LEU A 5 0.40 -4.41 -12.39
C LEU A 5 0.59 -3.03 -13.04
N LEU A 6 1.57 -2.86 -13.93
CA LEU A 6 1.78 -1.59 -14.63
C LEU A 6 0.65 -1.28 -15.63
N GLU A 7 -0.07 -2.31 -16.07
CA GLU A 7 -1.18 -2.18 -17.02
C GLU A 7 -2.54 -2.13 -16.31
N GLU A 8 -2.56 -2.21 -14.97
CA GLU A 8 -3.79 -2.18 -14.17
C GLU A 8 -4.08 -0.77 -13.64
N ASP A 9 -5.36 -0.44 -13.48
CA ASP A 9 -5.76 0.77 -12.75
C ASP A 9 -5.62 0.54 -11.24
N LEU A 10 -4.47 0.94 -10.71
CA LEU A 10 -4.14 0.83 -9.29
C LEU A 10 -5.09 1.59 -8.37
N SER A 11 -5.89 2.55 -8.87
CA SER A 11 -6.91 3.20 -8.05
C SER A 11 -8.05 2.24 -7.67
N THR A 12 -8.29 1.23 -8.50
CA THR A 12 -9.37 0.24 -8.30
C THR A 12 -8.92 -1.00 -7.52
N LEU A 13 -7.63 -1.09 -7.18
CA LEU A 13 -7.08 -2.22 -6.44
C LEU A 13 -7.67 -2.25 -5.03
N GLY A 14 -8.52 -3.25 -4.77
CA GLY A 14 -9.16 -3.49 -3.49
C GLY A 14 -8.26 -4.27 -2.55
N LEU A 15 -8.35 -3.97 -1.26
CA LEU A 15 -7.53 -4.55 -0.19
C LEU A 15 -8.41 -4.85 1.02
N VAL A 16 -8.22 -6.02 1.63
CA VAL A 16 -8.80 -6.40 2.91
C VAL A 16 -7.69 -6.89 3.83
N LEU A 17 -7.61 -6.31 5.02
CA LEU A 17 -6.70 -6.72 6.08
C LEU A 17 -7.45 -7.53 7.12
N TYR A 18 -6.95 -8.72 7.37
CA TYR A 18 -7.41 -9.63 8.41
C TYR A 18 -6.44 -9.60 9.58
N LYS A 19 -6.98 -9.64 10.80
CA LYS A 19 -6.24 -9.86 12.05
C LYS A 19 -6.81 -11.11 12.70
N ASN A 20 -5.97 -12.13 12.88
CA ASN A 20 -6.35 -13.41 13.49
C ASN A 20 -7.58 -14.07 12.82
N GLY A 21 -7.70 -13.91 11.49
CA GLY A 21 -8.82 -14.45 10.70
C GLY A 21 -10.01 -13.50 10.54
N GLU A 22 -10.09 -12.43 11.32
CA GLU A 22 -11.19 -11.47 11.27
C GLU A 22 -10.85 -10.25 10.42
N PRO A 23 -11.72 -9.79 9.50
CA PRO A 23 -11.48 -8.59 8.73
C PRO A 23 -11.52 -7.36 9.63
N VAL A 24 -10.42 -6.62 9.69
CA VAL A 24 -10.27 -5.42 10.54
C VAL A 24 -10.18 -4.12 9.74
N ALA A 25 -9.84 -4.19 8.46
CA ALA A 25 -9.85 -3.02 7.59
C ALA A 25 -10.06 -3.41 6.13
N GLN A 26 -10.65 -2.49 5.35
CA GLN A 26 -10.84 -2.63 3.92
C GLN A 26 -10.69 -1.27 3.23
N GLY A 27 -10.24 -1.27 1.99
CA GLY A 27 -10.07 -0.05 1.21
C GLY A 27 -9.64 -0.33 -0.22
N ALA A 28 -9.35 0.75 -0.94
CA ALA A 28 -8.92 0.70 -2.33
C ALA A 28 -7.75 1.65 -2.57
N GLY A 29 -6.97 1.42 -3.62
CA GLY A 29 -5.84 2.29 -3.97
C GLY A 29 -6.21 3.76 -4.18
N ALA A 30 -7.46 4.05 -4.57
CA ALA A 30 -7.99 5.42 -4.66
C ALA A 30 -7.95 6.20 -3.32
N ALA A 31 -7.85 5.53 -2.16
CA ALA A 31 -7.64 6.19 -0.89
C ALA A 31 -6.31 6.98 -0.84
N CYS A 32 -5.32 6.57 -1.63
CA CYS A 32 -4.05 7.27 -1.79
C CYS A 32 -4.19 8.44 -2.78
N LEU A 33 -4.80 9.55 -2.33
CA LEU A 33 -4.97 10.78 -3.12
C LEU A 33 -5.66 10.58 -4.49
N GLY A 34 -6.63 9.66 -4.55
CA GLY A 34 -7.37 9.30 -5.75
C GLY A 34 -6.65 8.33 -6.69
N HIS A 35 -5.32 8.21 -6.62
CA HIS A 35 -4.55 7.18 -7.33
C HIS A 35 -3.14 7.07 -6.71
N PRO A 36 -2.63 5.86 -6.37
CA PRO A 36 -1.36 5.70 -5.67
C PRO A 36 -0.16 6.42 -6.32
N ALA A 37 -0.06 6.42 -7.65
CA ALA A 37 1.01 7.12 -8.36
C ALA A 37 0.98 8.66 -8.20
N LYS A 38 -0.17 9.27 -7.86
CA LYS A 38 -0.25 10.72 -7.59
C LYS A 38 0.53 11.09 -6.34
N ALA A 39 0.54 10.23 -5.31
CA ALA A 39 1.34 10.45 -4.11
C ALA A 39 2.85 10.44 -4.41
N VAL A 40 3.29 9.55 -5.30
CA VAL A 40 4.69 9.48 -5.75
C VAL A 40 5.09 10.74 -6.54
N ALA A 41 4.24 11.15 -7.48
CA ALA A 41 4.46 12.38 -8.24
C ALA A 41 4.51 13.63 -7.34
N TRP A 42 3.61 13.70 -6.34
CA TRP A 42 3.64 14.77 -5.35
C TRP A 42 4.95 14.77 -4.55
N LEU A 43 5.40 13.61 -4.08
CA LEU A 43 6.63 13.50 -3.30
C LEU A 43 7.85 13.96 -4.12
N ALA A 44 7.97 13.52 -5.38
CA ALA A 44 9.05 13.95 -6.27
C ALA A 44 9.10 15.47 -6.43
N ASN A 45 7.94 16.10 -6.64
CA ASN A 45 7.83 17.56 -6.76
C ASN A 45 8.17 18.28 -5.44
N ALA A 46 7.78 17.71 -4.30
CA ALA A 46 8.10 18.28 -2.99
C ALA A 46 9.61 18.20 -2.69
N LEU A 47 10.26 17.07 -3.00
CA LEU A 47 11.71 16.88 -2.83
C LEU A 47 12.54 17.80 -3.71
N ALA A 48 12.05 18.12 -4.91
CA ALA A 48 12.74 19.04 -5.83
C ALA A 48 12.98 20.42 -5.21
N ALA A 49 12.10 20.90 -4.32
CA ALA A 49 12.30 22.16 -3.59
C ALA A 49 13.53 22.15 -2.66
N PHE A 50 14.01 20.97 -2.30
CA PHE A 50 15.21 20.76 -1.48
C PHE A 50 16.42 20.32 -2.31
N GLY A 51 16.32 20.31 -3.64
CA GLY A 51 17.38 19.82 -4.53
C GLY A 51 17.58 18.30 -4.47
N VAL A 52 16.58 17.55 -4.01
CA VAL A 52 16.61 16.09 -3.91
C VAL A 52 15.72 15.50 -5.02
N ALA A 53 16.19 14.41 -5.64
CA ALA A 53 15.43 13.63 -6.62
C ALA A 53 15.18 12.22 -6.09
N LEU A 54 14.13 11.57 -6.60
CA LEU A 54 13.95 10.13 -6.43
C LEU A 54 14.83 9.40 -7.44
N GLU A 55 15.61 8.44 -6.97
CA GLU A 55 16.59 7.71 -7.78
C GLU A 55 16.03 6.37 -8.29
N PRO A 56 16.50 5.87 -9.45
CA PRO A 56 16.10 4.57 -9.95
C PRO A 56 16.39 3.45 -8.94
N GLY A 57 15.36 2.66 -8.63
CA GLY A 57 15.45 1.54 -7.69
C GLY A 57 14.96 1.86 -6.28
N GLU A 58 14.66 3.13 -5.97
CA GLU A 58 14.03 3.49 -4.70
C GLU A 58 12.59 2.98 -4.60
N ILE A 59 12.18 2.66 -3.37
CA ILE A 59 10.83 2.19 -3.06
C ILE A 59 10.08 3.29 -2.32
N VAL A 60 8.98 3.77 -2.91
CA VAL A 60 8.11 4.77 -2.31
C VAL A 60 6.82 4.13 -1.82
N MET A 61 6.50 4.30 -0.54
CA MET A 61 5.20 3.93 0.02
C MET A 61 4.20 5.05 -0.29
N SER A 62 3.25 4.78 -1.19
CA SER A 62 2.30 5.76 -1.74
C SER A 62 1.22 6.24 -0.75
N GLY A 63 1.24 5.76 0.49
CA GLY A 63 0.32 6.14 1.55
C GLY A 63 -0.49 4.97 2.10
N ALA A 64 -1.22 5.25 3.20
CA ALA A 64 -2.11 4.29 3.81
C ALA A 64 -3.44 4.22 3.04
N TRP A 65 -3.92 3.00 2.79
CA TRP A 65 -5.22 2.73 2.16
C TRP A 65 -6.34 2.48 3.19
N ALA A 66 -5.97 2.31 4.46
CA ALA A 66 -6.86 2.03 5.58
C ALA A 66 -6.30 2.56 6.91
N PRO A 67 -7.12 2.68 7.97
CA PRO A 67 -6.65 3.04 9.31
C PRO A 67 -5.63 2.05 9.88
N VAL A 68 -4.67 2.58 10.64
CA VAL A 68 -3.65 1.78 11.34
C VAL A 68 -4.31 0.84 12.34
N GLN A 69 -3.88 -0.42 12.35
CA GLN A 69 -4.37 -1.45 13.27
C GLN A 69 -3.32 -1.73 14.37
N PRO A 70 -3.72 -1.79 15.65
CA PRO A 70 -2.81 -2.15 16.72
C PRO A 70 -2.40 -3.62 16.62
N ALA A 71 -1.10 -3.88 16.77
CA ALA A 71 -0.52 -5.21 16.78
C ALA A 71 0.03 -5.55 18.17
N SER A 72 -0.11 -6.80 18.56
CA SER A 72 0.43 -7.38 19.79
C SER A 72 1.20 -8.67 19.48
N PRO A 73 2.15 -9.09 20.33
CA PRO A 73 2.82 -10.38 20.15
C PRO A 73 1.81 -11.52 19.99
N GLY A 74 2.05 -12.39 19.01
CA GLY A 74 1.18 -13.48 18.63
C GLY A 74 0.21 -13.16 17.48
N ASP A 75 -0.10 -11.88 17.21
CA ASP A 75 -1.06 -11.50 16.16
C ASP A 75 -0.59 -11.92 14.77
N LEU A 76 -1.50 -12.53 14.00
CA LEU A 76 -1.34 -12.81 12.58
C LEU A 76 -2.13 -11.79 11.77
N PHE A 77 -1.43 -11.06 10.91
CA PHE A 77 -2.07 -10.19 9.92
C PHE A 77 -1.96 -10.81 8.53
N THR A 78 -3.06 -10.79 7.79
CA THR A 78 -3.11 -11.21 6.38
C THR A 78 -3.76 -10.12 5.56
N LEU A 79 -3.03 -9.56 4.61
CA LEU A 79 -3.53 -8.63 3.60
C LEU A 79 -3.89 -9.41 2.35
N VAL A 80 -5.11 -9.25 1.85
CA VAL A 80 -5.57 -9.82 0.58
C VAL A 80 -5.95 -8.70 -0.36
N GLY A 81 -5.35 -8.70 -1.56
CA GLY A 81 -5.66 -7.77 -2.63
C GLY A 81 -6.48 -8.40 -3.76
N THR A 82 -7.01 -7.55 -4.65
CA THR A 82 -7.63 -7.97 -5.91
C THR A 82 -6.79 -9.02 -6.63
N GLY A 83 -7.45 -10.03 -7.22
CA GLY A 83 -6.77 -11.16 -7.87
C GLY A 83 -6.32 -12.26 -6.92
N GLY A 84 -6.71 -12.22 -5.64
CA GLY A 84 -6.40 -13.26 -4.64
C GLY A 84 -4.97 -13.20 -4.10
N ARG A 85 -4.27 -12.09 -4.33
CA ARG A 85 -2.88 -11.89 -3.95
C ARG A 85 -2.82 -11.64 -2.44
N ALA A 86 -2.06 -12.45 -1.71
CA ALA A 86 -2.01 -12.36 -0.25
C ALA A 86 -0.60 -12.17 0.29
N LEU A 87 -0.48 -11.36 1.36
CA LEU A 87 0.72 -11.19 2.16
C LEU A 87 0.35 -11.43 3.63
N SER A 88 1.10 -12.28 4.33
CA SER A 88 0.89 -12.51 5.77
C SER A 88 2.13 -12.26 6.57
N LEU A 89 1.96 -11.75 7.79
CA LEU A 89 3.03 -11.54 8.76
C LEU A 89 2.52 -11.84 10.18
N ARG A 90 3.40 -12.40 11.01
CA ARG A 90 3.11 -12.68 12.42
C ARG A 90 4.01 -11.82 13.30
N PHE A 91 3.43 -11.19 14.30
CA PHE A 91 4.16 -10.51 15.35
C PHE A 91 4.61 -11.55 16.38
N VAL A 92 5.92 -11.60 16.69
CA VAL A 92 6.53 -12.52 17.66
C VAL A 92 7.13 -11.76 18.83
#